data_AF-A0A430QJZ6-F1
#
_entry.id   AF-A0A430QJZ6-F1
#
_cell.length_a   1.000
_cell.length_b   1.000
_cell.length_c   1.000
_cell.angle_alpha   90.00
_cell.angle_beta   90.00
_cell.angle_gamma   90.00
#
_symmetry.space_group_name_H-M   'P 1'
#
loop_
_entity.id
_entity.type
_entity.pdbx_description
1 polymer ?
#
loop_
_entity_poly.entity_id
_entity_poly.type
_entity_poly.pdbx_seq_one_letter_code
_entity_poly.pdbx_strand_id
1 'polypeptide(L)'
;MDYEERQRIQATGASVQNGRVNNVLEVSRSFGDYQFKKQGVTCIPDVKKCQLTDNDQFLLIACDGLWKSFPPNEAVHLTHELLMQEIKKYENEHRESQNGQTDCISINHNWFNATNVSHVWDHLQDQLKAVEVSTKDVSSIPGWHEECQTCLRAYAGINFEEFFSMLKYILITRWPRSSSNDDDGVSSFLKKCKSMQYTSLDVLNNAMDYELTSLIETNLEIFQTALKNPLLWRKYYTTDVKTSTWIRMHDFCMVIQIIKEFVHHETVNTLHLCNGVLQSFWSSL
;
A
#
# COMPACT_ATOMS: atom_id res chain seq x y z
N MET A 1 -10.80 6.47 -25.08
CA MET A 1 -11.90 5.68 -24.49
C MET A 1 -12.56 4.90 -25.61
N ASP A 2 -12.79 3.61 -25.39
CA ASP A 2 -13.47 2.73 -26.34
C ASP A 2 -14.89 3.21 -26.66
N TYR A 3 -15.39 2.90 -27.86
CA TYR A 3 -16.65 3.40 -28.40
C TYR A 3 -17.84 2.96 -27.57
N GLU A 4 -17.92 1.67 -27.22
CA GLU A 4 -19.00 1.11 -26.41
C GLU A 4 -19.01 1.71 -24.99
N GLU A 5 -17.84 1.90 -24.40
CA GLU A 5 -17.69 2.54 -23.09
C GLU A 5 -18.22 3.96 -23.12
N ARG A 6 -17.86 4.72 -24.17
CA ARG A 6 -18.31 6.11 -24.35
C ARG A 6 -19.82 6.19 -24.55
N GLN A 7 -20.40 5.31 -25.38
CA GLN A 7 -21.84 5.26 -25.59
C GLN A 7 -22.59 4.97 -24.29
N ARG A 8 -22.14 3.98 -23.51
CA ARG A 8 -22.76 3.62 -22.23
C ARG A 8 -22.80 4.79 -21.25
N ILE A 9 -21.72 5.55 -21.15
CA ILE A 9 -21.64 6.73 -20.27
C ILE A 9 -22.53 7.87 -20.80
N GLN A 10 -22.49 8.15 -22.10
CA GLN A 10 -23.29 9.24 -22.69
C GLN A 10 -24.80 8.96 -22.63
N ALA A 11 -25.21 7.69 -22.68
CA ALA A 11 -26.62 7.28 -22.55
C ALA A 11 -27.23 7.65 -21.19
N THR A 12 -26.42 7.83 -20.14
CA THR A 12 -26.91 8.30 -18.83
C THR A 12 -26.96 9.83 -18.71
N GLY A 13 -26.65 10.56 -19.79
CA GLY A 13 -26.51 12.03 -19.78
C GLY A 13 -25.17 12.52 -19.20
N ALA A 14 -24.24 11.63 -18.88
CA ALA A 14 -22.90 12.01 -18.41
C ALA A 14 -22.00 12.39 -19.59
N SER A 15 -21.10 13.34 -19.35
CA SER A 15 -20.16 13.82 -20.36
C SER A 15 -18.86 13.03 -20.35
N VAL A 16 -18.24 12.87 -21.53
CA VAL A 16 -16.88 12.33 -21.68
C VAL A 16 -16.04 13.36 -22.42
N GLN A 17 -15.07 13.94 -21.72
CA GLN A 17 -14.19 14.99 -22.25
C GLN A 17 -12.75 14.65 -21.88
N ASN A 18 -11.81 14.78 -22.82
CA ASN A 18 -10.38 14.46 -22.61
C ASN A 18 -10.14 13.07 -22.00
N GLY A 19 -10.97 12.09 -22.37
CA GLY A 19 -10.89 10.73 -21.83
C GLY A 19 -11.45 10.55 -20.40
N ARG A 20 -11.96 11.61 -19.78
CA ARG A 20 -12.51 11.60 -18.42
C ARG A 20 -14.04 11.62 -18.41
N VAL A 21 -14.64 10.84 -17.52
CA VAL A 21 -16.08 10.88 -17.18
C VAL A 21 -16.34 12.12 -16.32
N ASN A 22 -17.20 13.01 -16.82
CA ASN A 22 -17.52 14.30 -16.23
C ASN A 22 -16.28 15.13 -15.85
N ASN A 23 -15.20 14.99 -16.62
CA ASN A 23 -13.91 15.63 -16.39
C ASN A 23 -13.23 15.27 -15.05
N VAL A 24 -13.70 14.23 -14.35
CA VAL A 24 -13.16 13.80 -13.04
C VAL A 24 -12.43 12.46 -13.17
N LEU A 25 -13.12 11.41 -13.63
CA LEU A 25 -12.61 10.04 -13.57
C LEU A 25 -12.02 9.58 -14.91
N GLU A 26 -10.78 9.10 -14.92
CA GLU A 26 -10.08 8.66 -16.15
C GLU A 26 -10.42 7.24 -16.61
N VAL A 27 -11.22 6.50 -15.85
CA VAL A 27 -11.62 5.12 -16.15
C VAL A 27 -13.13 5.01 -16.32
N SER A 28 -13.56 4.15 -17.25
CA SER A 28 -14.99 3.83 -17.48
C SER A 28 -15.45 2.58 -16.72
N ARG A 29 -14.50 1.82 -16.16
CA ARG A 29 -14.75 0.65 -15.31
C ARG A 29 -13.87 0.68 -14.07
N SER A 30 -14.44 0.40 -12.91
CA SER A 30 -13.72 0.37 -11.64
C SER A 30 -14.50 -0.39 -10.57
N PHE A 31 -13.80 -0.94 -9.59
CA PHE A 31 -14.39 -1.25 -8.28
C PHE A 31 -14.48 0.04 -7.46
N GLY A 32 -15.46 0.16 -6.57
CA GLY A 32 -15.70 1.42 -5.84
C GLY A 32 -16.35 2.48 -6.73
N ASP A 33 -15.95 3.75 -6.60
CA ASP A 33 -16.51 4.90 -7.37
C ASP A 33 -18.04 4.96 -7.41
N TYR A 34 -18.67 4.71 -6.25
CA TYR A 34 -20.13 4.58 -6.14
C TYR A 34 -20.88 5.76 -6.77
N GLN A 35 -20.37 6.98 -6.59
CA GLN A 35 -20.96 8.21 -7.14
C GLN A 35 -21.04 8.23 -8.68
N PHE A 36 -20.17 7.48 -9.36
CA PHE A 36 -20.13 7.40 -10.83
C PHE A 36 -20.90 6.20 -11.40
N LYS A 37 -21.41 5.28 -10.57
CA LYS A 37 -22.13 4.09 -11.06
C LYS A 37 -23.43 4.44 -11.78
N LYS A 38 -24.14 5.48 -11.31
CA LYS A 38 -25.33 6.02 -11.99
C LYS A 38 -24.99 6.74 -13.30
N GLN A 39 -23.70 7.00 -13.56
CA GLN A 39 -23.19 7.70 -14.74
C GLN A 39 -22.58 6.73 -15.77
N GLY A 40 -22.91 5.44 -15.67
CA GLY A 40 -22.46 4.41 -16.63
C GLY A 40 -21.09 3.80 -16.33
N VAL A 41 -20.41 4.19 -15.24
CA VAL A 41 -19.19 3.50 -14.79
C VAL A 41 -19.58 2.13 -14.21
N THR A 42 -18.96 1.05 -14.66
CA THR A 42 -19.32 -0.32 -14.27
C THR A 42 -18.18 -1.05 -13.56
N CYS A 43 -18.48 -2.12 -12.82
CA CYS A 43 -17.49 -3.06 -12.31
C CYS A 43 -17.45 -4.38 -13.09
N ILE A 44 -18.23 -4.48 -14.19
CA ILE A 44 -18.27 -5.67 -15.03
C ILE A 44 -16.98 -5.75 -15.87
N PRO A 45 -16.18 -6.81 -15.76
CA PRO A 45 -14.93 -6.95 -16.51
C PRO A 45 -15.18 -7.24 -17.99
N ASP A 46 -14.17 -6.99 -18.82
CA ASP A 46 -14.09 -7.63 -20.14
C ASP A 46 -13.43 -9.00 -19.98
N VAL A 47 -14.02 -10.04 -20.57
CA VAL A 47 -13.58 -11.43 -20.38
C VAL A 47 -13.27 -12.03 -21.74
N LYS A 48 -11.99 -12.35 -21.95
CA LYS A 48 -11.52 -13.09 -23.13
C LYS A 48 -10.98 -14.44 -22.70
N LYS A 49 -11.38 -15.48 -23.43
CA LYS A 49 -10.87 -16.84 -23.26
C LYS A 49 -9.94 -17.16 -24.42
N CYS A 50 -8.72 -17.55 -24.11
CA CYS A 50 -7.69 -17.91 -25.07
C CYS A 50 -7.29 -19.37 -24.83
N GLN A 51 -6.98 -20.11 -25.89
CA GLN A 51 -6.38 -21.44 -25.77
C GLN A 51 -4.86 -21.27 -25.80
N LEU A 52 -4.18 -21.75 -24.75
CA LEU A 52 -2.71 -21.72 -24.70
C LEU A 52 -2.12 -22.77 -25.65
N THR A 53 -0.99 -22.40 -26.24
CA THR A 53 -0.16 -23.20 -27.14
C THR A 53 1.29 -23.17 -26.67
N ASP A 54 2.12 -24.06 -27.20
CA ASP A 54 3.55 -24.10 -26.87
C ASP A 54 4.33 -22.85 -27.34
N ASN A 55 3.71 -21.98 -28.15
CA ASN A 55 4.29 -20.69 -28.57
C ASN A 55 4.05 -19.56 -27.54
N ASP A 56 3.17 -19.77 -26.55
CA ASP A 56 2.85 -18.77 -25.54
C ASP A 56 3.89 -18.83 -24.42
N GLN A 57 4.89 -17.95 -24.48
CA GLN A 57 6.05 -18.00 -23.58
C GLN A 57 5.81 -17.34 -22.22
N PHE A 58 5.07 -16.23 -22.18
CA PHE A 58 4.75 -15.52 -20.95
C PHE A 58 3.53 -14.61 -21.13
N LEU A 59 2.94 -14.20 -20.00
CA LEU A 59 1.88 -13.21 -19.95
C LEU A 59 2.38 -11.97 -19.20
N LEU A 60 2.36 -10.81 -19.85
CA LEU A 60 2.73 -9.54 -19.23
C LEU A 60 1.47 -8.78 -18.76
N ILE A 61 1.34 -8.61 -17.45
CA ILE A 61 0.25 -7.86 -16.81
C ILE A 61 0.87 -6.67 -16.06
N ALA A 62 0.44 -5.46 -16.38
CA ALA A 62 0.92 -4.25 -15.72
C ALA A 62 -0.16 -3.15 -15.69
N CYS A 63 0.00 -2.17 -14.80
CA CYS A 63 -0.85 -0.99 -14.74
C CYS A 63 -0.49 0.04 -15.84
N ASP A 64 -1.30 1.09 -15.95
CA ASP A 64 -1.12 2.16 -16.92
C ASP A 64 0.22 2.90 -16.78
N GLY A 65 0.83 2.91 -15.58
CA GLY A 65 2.16 3.47 -15.37
C GLY A 65 3.23 2.89 -16.30
N LEU A 66 3.24 1.57 -16.52
CA LEU A 66 4.14 0.93 -17.48
C LEU A 66 3.76 1.29 -18.91
N TRP A 67 2.48 1.10 -19.27
CA TRP A 67 2.00 1.22 -20.65
C TRP A 67 1.96 2.66 -21.18
N LYS A 68 2.01 3.66 -20.29
CA LYS A 68 2.19 5.07 -20.65
C LYS A 68 3.64 5.38 -21.06
N SER A 69 4.60 4.62 -20.54
CA SER A 69 6.03 4.83 -20.78
C SER A 69 6.60 3.88 -21.84
N PHE A 70 6.08 2.66 -21.94
CA PHE A 70 6.57 1.63 -22.84
C PHE A 70 5.51 1.20 -23.85
N PRO A 71 5.79 1.28 -25.16
CA PRO A 71 5.00 0.61 -26.19
C PRO A 71 4.91 -0.90 -25.92
N PRO A 72 3.75 -1.56 -26.16
CA PRO A 72 3.57 -2.98 -25.86
C PRO A 72 4.62 -3.90 -26.49
N ASN A 73 4.99 -3.67 -27.75
CA ASN A 73 5.98 -4.48 -28.45
C ASN A 73 7.38 -4.37 -27.84
N GLU A 74 7.76 -3.18 -27.38
CA GLU A 74 9.04 -2.94 -26.72
C GLU A 74 9.09 -3.62 -25.36
N ALA A 75 8.01 -3.50 -24.58
CA ALA A 75 7.88 -4.18 -23.28
C ALA A 75 7.95 -5.71 -23.41
N VAL A 76 7.28 -6.28 -24.42
CA VAL A 76 7.35 -7.71 -24.73
C VAL A 76 8.76 -8.12 -25.13
N HIS A 77 9.41 -7.36 -26.02
CA HIS A 77 10.76 -7.66 -26.48
C HIS A 77 11.77 -7.65 -25.33
N LEU A 78 11.76 -6.61 -24.51
CA LEU A 78 12.66 -6.49 -23.36
C LEU A 78 12.41 -7.59 -22.33
N THR A 79 11.14 -7.89 -22.03
CA THR A 79 10.78 -8.97 -21.10
C THR A 79 11.28 -10.32 -21.62
N HIS A 80 11.11 -10.59 -22.92
CA HIS A 80 11.63 -11.80 -23.55
C HIS A 80 13.15 -11.88 -23.46
N GLU A 81 13.88 -10.80 -23.75
CA GLU A 81 15.34 -10.79 -23.65
C GLU A 81 15.83 -11.09 -22.22
N LEU A 82 15.23 -10.46 -21.22
CA LEU A 82 15.56 -10.68 -19.81
C LEU A 82 15.23 -12.11 -19.36
N LEU A 83 14.07 -12.63 -19.75
CA LEU A 83 13.67 -14.00 -19.45
C LEU A 83 14.66 -15.02 -20.05
N MET A 84 15.06 -14.82 -21.30
CA MET A 84 16.03 -15.70 -21.97
C MET A 84 17.43 -15.61 -21.34
N GLN A 85 17.82 -14.46 -20.78
CA GLN A 85 19.09 -14.32 -20.05
C GLN A 85 19.07 -15.09 -18.73
N GLU A 86 17.98 -14.99 -17.97
CA GLU A 86 17.78 -15.73 -16.72
C GLU A 86 17.74 -17.24 -16.95
N ILE A 87 17.00 -17.71 -17.95
CA ILE A 87 16.95 -19.14 -18.32
C ILE A 87 18.35 -19.65 -18.64
N LYS A 88 19.11 -18.94 -19.49
CA LYS A 88 20.49 -19.32 -19.83
C LYS A 88 21.40 -19.36 -18.60
N LYS A 89 21.23 -18.42 -17.67
CA LYS A 89 22.02 -18.39 -16.43
C LYS A 89 21.70 -19.60 -15.55
N TYR A 90 20.42 -19.89 -15.37
CA TYR A 90 19.95 -21.04 -14.61
C TYR A 90 20.44 -22.37 -15.20
N GLU A 91 20.33 -22.57 -16.51
CA GLU A 91 20.81 -23.76 -17.23
C GLU A 91 22.33 -23.95 -17.10
N ASN A 92 23.09 -22.86 -17.07
CA ASN A 92 24.54 -22.91 -16.86
C ASN A 92 24.92 -23.29 -15.43
N GLU A 93 24.10 -22.91 -14.44
CA GLU A 93 24.31 -23.18 -13.02
C GLU A 93 23.80 -24.57 -12.59
N HIS A 94 22.79 -25.14 -13.27
CA HIS A 94 22.07 -26.36 -12.84
C HIS A 94 22.11 -27.51 -13.85
N ARG A 95 23.28 -27.82 -14.42
CA ARG A 95 23.50 -28.87 -15.45
C ARG A 95 23.01 -30.32 -15.13
N GLU A 96 22.43 -30.61 -13.96
CA GLU A 96 21.96 -31.97 -13.61
C GLU A 96 20.56 -32.09 -12.99
N SER A 97 19.67 -31.10 -13.07
CA SER A 97 18.28 -31.33 -12.63
C SER A 97 17.24 -30.77 -13.61
N GLN A 98 16.51 -31.68 -14.25
CA GLN A 98 15.39 -31.36 -15.12
C GLN A 98 14.18 -30.84 -14.34
N ASN A 99 13.46 -29.93 -15.02
CA ASN A 99 12.08 -29.50 -14.81
C ASN A 99 11.77 -28.72 -13.52
N GLY A 100 12.12 -27.43 -13.53
CA GLY A 100 11.46 -26.40 -12.73
C GLY A 100 10.86 -25.33 -13.65
N GLN A 101 9.61 -25.51 -14.07
CA GLN A 101 8.87 -24.49 -14.81
C GLN A 101 8.29 -23.50 -13.79
N THR A 102 8.91 -22.33 -13.63
CA THR A 102 8.33 -21.23 -12.85
C THR A 102 8.45 -19.92 -13.64
N ASP A 103 7.74 -19.84 -14.75
CA ASP A 103 7.68 -18.64 -15.58
C ASP A 103 6.51 -17.74 -15.15
N CYS A 104 6.67 -17.09 -13.98
CA CYS A 104 5.81 -15.98 -13.61
C CYS A 104 6.65 -14.90 -12.93
N ILE A 105 6.91 -13.81 -13.65
CA ILE A 105 7.44 -12.58 -13.08
C ILE A 105 6.27 -11.60 -12.96
N SER A 106 5.80 -11.39 -11.72
CA SER A 106 4.81 -10.36 -11.41
C SER A 106 5.51 -9.16 -10.78
N ILE A 107 5.56 -8.04 -11.48
CA ILE A 107 6.02 -6.76 -10.93
C ILE A 107 4.77 -5.91 -10.65
N ASN A 108 4.22 -6.05 -9.45
CA ASN A 108 3.12 -5.22 -8.97
C ASN A 108 3.69 -4.05 -8.15
N HIS A 109 3.52 -2.82 -8.64
CA HIS A 109 3.86 -1.61 -7.86
C HIS A 109 2.83 -1.26 -6.76
N ASN A 110 1.76 -2.04 -6.59
CA ASN A 110 0.87 -2.02 -5.42
C ASN A 110 1.18 -3.19 -4.47
N TRP A 111 2.47 -3.38 -4.14
CA TRP A 111 2.93 -4.39 -3.16
C TRP A 111 2.31 -4.19 -1.76
N PHE A 112 1.81 -3.00 -1.42
CA PHE A 112 1.31 -2.67 -0.09
C PHE A 112 -0.13 -2.15 -0.09
N ASN A 113 -0.91 -2.52 0.93
CA ASN A 113 -2.14 -1.88 1.35
C ASN A 113 -2.37 -2.11 2.86
N ALA A 114 -3.45 -1.55 3.43
CA ALA A 114 -3.70 -1.66 4.87
C ALA A 114 -3.91 -3.10 5.38
N THR A 115 -4.34 -4.03 4.53
CA THR A 115 -4.65 -5.40 4.95
C THR A 115 -3.42 -6.33 4.93
N ASN A 116 -2.31 -5.94 4.30
CA ASN A 116 -1.07 -6.73 4.25
C ASN A 116 0.12 -6.07 4.97
N VAL A 117 -0.15 -5.00 5.74
CA VAL A 117 0.88 -4.18 6.40
C VAL A 117 1.81 -4.97 7.34
N SER A 118 1.34 -6.09 7.91
CA SER A 118 2.20 -6.98 8.71
C SER A 118 3.28 -7.64 7.87
N HIS A 119 2.94 -8.15 6.69
CA HIS A 119 3.92 -8.73 5.77
C HIS A 119 4.87 -7.68 5.22
N VAL A 120 4.40 -6.43 5.06
CA VAL A 120 5.28 -5.31 4.71
C VAL A 120 6.28 -5.06 5.82
N TRP A 121 5.86 -5.08 7.09
CA TRP A 121 6.77 -4.91 8.23
C TRP A 121 7.81 -6.02 8.32
N ASP A 122 7.41 -7.29 8.21
CA ASP A 122 8.33 -8.43 8.18
C ASP A 122 9.37 -8.27 7.05
N HIS A 123 8.89 -7.94 5.85
CA HIS A 123 9.76 -7.74 4.70
C HIS A 123 10.74 -6.59 4.89
N LEU A 124 10.29 -5.43 5.40
CA LEU A 124 11.16 -4.28 5.60
C LEU A 124 12.25 -4.55 6.64
N GLN A 125 11.95 -5.32 7.69
CA GLN A 125 12.96 -5.77 8.65
C GLN A 125 14.00 -6.68 7.97
N ASP A 126 13.56 -7.65 7.17
CA ASP A 126 14.46 -8.54 6.43
C ASP A 126 15.33 -7.76 5.43
N GLN A 127 14.75 -6.78 4.72
CA GLN A 127 15.50 -5.96 3.77
C GLN A 127 16.50 -5.04 4.46
N LEU A 128 16.12 -4.41 5.57
CA LEU A 128 17.05 -3.60 6.34
C LEU A 128 18.22 -4.45 6.83
N LYS A 129 17.95 -5.64 7.34
CA LYS A 129 19.00 -6.58 7.76
C LYS A 129 19.92 -6.97 6.61
N ALA A 130 19.39 -7.19 5.41
CA ALA A 130 20.21 -7.48 4.22
C ALA A 130 21.09 -6.27 3.82
N VAL A 131 20.57 -5.05 3.93
CA VAL A 131 21.34 -3.81 3.71
C VAL A 131 22.44 -3.66 4.75
N GLU A 132 22.14 -3.84 6.03
CA GLU A 132 23.11 -3.75 7.13
C GLU A 132 24.20 -4.82 7.01
N VAL A 133 23.85 -6.05 6.59
CA VAL A 133 24.83 -7.11 6.33
C VAL A 133 25.74 -6.77 5.14
N SER A 134 25.17 -6.24 4.06
CA SER A 134 25.94 -5.92 2.85
C SER A 134 26.84 -4.70 2.99
N THR A 135 26.54 -3.80 3.94
CA THR A 135 27.30 -2.57 4.22
C THR A 135 28.07 -2.63 5.54
N LYS A 136 28.22 -3.83 6.12
CA LYS A 136 28.80 -4.03 7.45
C LYS A 136 30.26 -3.59 7.55
N ASP A 137 31.00 -3.63 6.45
CA ASP A 137 32.41 -3.22 6.36
C ASP A 137 32.62 -1.73 6.67
N VAL A 138 31.57 -0.91 6.48
CA VAL A 138 31.59 0.53 6.74
C VAL A 138 30.75 0.93 7.97
N SER A 139 30.35 -0.02 8.81
CA SER A 139 29.41 0.23 9.92
C SER A 139 29.95 1.16 11.02
N SER A 140 31.25 1.41 11.06
CA SER A 140 31.88 2.34 12.01
C SER A 140 31.75 3.81 11.60
N ILE A 141 31.29 4.09 10.37
CA ILE A 141 31.15 5.46 9.88
C ILE A 141 29.94 6.12 10.56
N PRO A 142 30.07 7.34 11.12
CA PRO A 142 28.93 8.08 11.66
C PRO A 142 27.85 8.28 10.59
N GLY A 143 26.58 8.04 10.95
CA GLY A 143 25.46 8.14 10.00
C GLY A 143 25.16 6.84 9.24
N TRP A 144 25.83 5.72 9.57
CA TRP A 144 25.66 4.47 8.84
C TRP A 144 24.21 3.95 8.84
N HIS A 145 23.47 4.09 9.94
CA HIS A 145 22.08 3.64 9.99
C HIS A 145 21.16 4.50 9.11
N GLU A 146 21.42 5.80 9.01
CA GLU A 146 20.74 6.73 8.12
C GLU A 146 20.99 6.36 6.65
N GLU A 147 22.23 6.03 6.30
CA GLU A 147 22.56 5.55 4.95
C GLU A 147 21.93 4.18 4.66
N CYS A 148 21.85 3.29 5.65
CA CYS A 148 21.10 2.04 5.52
C CYS A 148 19.62 2.30 5.20
N GLN A 149 19.00 3.34 5.78
CA GLN A 149 17.63 3.72 5.44
C GLN A 149 17.53 4.28 4.01
N THR A 150 18.54 5.02 3.53
CA THR A 150 18.61 5.47 2.12
C THR A 150 18.68 4.29 1.15
N CYS A 151 19.52 3.29 1.45
CA CYS A 151 19.62 2.06 0.67
C CYS A 151 18.32 1.25 0.73
N LEU A 152 17.71 1.10 1.92
CA LEU A 152 16.42 0.43 2.09
C LEU A 152 15.34 1.10 1.24
N ARG A 153 15.27 2.44 1.26
CA ARG A 153 14.32 3.19 0.43
C ARG A 153 14.52 2.94 -1.05
N ALA A 154 15.77 2.93 -1.52
CA ALA A 154 16.08 2.67 -2.92
C ALA A 154 15.75 1.24 -3.35
N TYR A 155 15.91 0.27 -2.45
CA TYR A 155 15.71 -1.15 -2.73
C TYR A 155 14.25 -1.61 -2.56
N ALA A 156 13.64 -1.31 -1.42
CA ALA A 156 12.28 -1.72 -1.04
C ALA A 156 11.21 -0.68 -1.40
N GLY A 157 11.61 0.51 -1.85
CA GLY A 157 10.71 1.61 -2.24
C GLY A 157 10.20 2.48 -1.10
N ILE A 158 10.51 2.13 0.16
CA ILE A 158 10.11 2.86 1.37
C ILE A 158 11.12 2.62 2.49
N ASN A 159 11.38 3.62 3.34
CA ASN A 159 12.19 3.46 4.56
C ASN A 159 11.32 3.38 5.83
N PHE A 160 11.94 3.20 7.00
CA PHE A 160 11.20 3.08 8.26
C PHE A 160 10.44 4.35 8.65
N GLU A 161 10.97 5.55 8.36
CA GLU A 161 10.31 6.83 8.66
C GLU A 161 9.01 6.99 7.85
N GLU A 162 9.07 6.69 6.56
CA GLU A 162 7.92 6.70 5.67
C GLU A 162 6.92 5.60 6.01
N PHE A 163 7.43 4.42 6.37
CA PHE A 163 6.59 3.33 6.84
C PHE A 163 5.82 3.73 8.11
N PHE A 164 6.48 4.38 9.07
CA PHE A 164 5.82 4.89 10.27
C PHE A 164 4.77 5.97 9.94
N SER A 165 5.09 6.87 9.00
CA SER A 165 4.14 7.86 8.48
C SER A 165 2.88 7.18 7.90
N MET A 166 3.07 6.06 7.19
CA MET A 166 1.98 5.25 6.64
C MET A 166 1.18 4.52 7.74
N LEU A 167 1.84 3.96 8.76
CA LEU A 167 1.17 3.36 9.92
C LEU A 167 0.26 4.38 10.61
N LYS A 168 0.74 5.61 10.85
CA LYS A 168 -0.06 6.71 11.41
C LYS A 168 -1.27 7.02 10.54
N TYR A 169 -1.09 7.09 9.23
CA TYR A 169 -2.20 7.32 8.29
C TYR A 169 -3.27 6.22 8.35
N ILE A 170 -2.85 4.95 8.34
CA ILE A 170 -3.78 3.82 8.43
C ILE A 170 -4.51 3.89 9.78
N LEU A 171 -3.80 4.14 10.88
CA LEU A 171 -4.37 4.25 12.21
C LEU A 171 -5.48 5.33 12.27
N ILE A 172 -5.23 6.53 11.75
CA ILE A 172 -6.21 7.64 11.72
C ILE A 172 -7.44 7.28 10.87
N THR A 173 -7.22 6.73 9.68
CA THR A 173 -8.29 6.43 8.71
C THR A 173 -9.09 5.18 9.05
N ARG A 174 -8.56 4.33 9.93
CA ARG A 174 -9.21 3.11 10.43
C ARG A 174 -9.71 3.25 11.86
N TRP A 175 -9.44 4.38 12.53
CA TRP A 175 -9.89 4.67 13.88
C TRP A 175 -11.41 4.52 14.01
N PRO A 176 -11.90 3.71 14.98
CA PRO A 176 -13.34 3.53 15.22
C PRO A 176 -14.02 4.83 15.66
N ARG A 177 -15.06 5.26 14.94
CA ARG A 177 -15.87 6.45 15.27
C ARG A 177 -17.35 6.04 15.43
N SER A 178 -18.12 6.81 16.19
CA SER A 178 -19.53 6.50 16.52
C SER A 178 -20.48 7.00 15.43
N SER A 179 -21.42 6.13 15.03
CA SER A 179 -22.06 6.08 13.72
C SER A 179 -23.08 7.16 13.35
N SER A 180 -23.11 8.31 14.02
CA SER A 180 -24.03 9.40 13.66
C SER A 180 -23.42 10.47 12.76
N ASN A 181 -22.09 10.64 12.74
CA ASN A 181 -21.35 11.64 11.93
C ASN A 181 -20.03 11.07 11.34
N ASP A 182 -19.94 9.76 11.13
CA ASP A 182 -18.70 9.01 10.82
C ASP A 182 -17.87 9.58 9.67
N ASP A 183 -18.51 10.17 8.66
CA ASP A 183 -17.82 10.75 7.51
C ASP A 183 -17.18 12.10 7.81
N ASP A 184 -17.72 12.92 8.72
CA ASP A 184 -17.29 14.32 8.83
C ASP A 184 -15.88 14.48 9.41
N GLY A 185 -15.50 13.67 10.41
CA GLY A 185 -14.17 13.74 11.04
C GLY A 185 -13.05 13.25 10.12
N VAL A 186 -13.20 12.05 9.55
CA VAL A 186 -12.22 11.50 8.58
C VAL A 186 -12.20 12.32 7.31
N SER A 187 -13.36 12.74 6.79
CA SER A 187 -13.45 13.61 5.61
C SER A 187 -12.80 14.96 5.87
N SER A 188 -12.93 15.53 7.07
CA SER A 188 -12.23 16.76 7.47
C SER A 188 -10.71 16.57 7.47
N PHE A 189 -10.20 15.52 8.11
CA PHE A 189 -8.77 15.19 8.10
C PHE A 189 -8.26 14.94 6.67
N LEU A 190 -8.97 14.15 5.86
CA LEU A 190 -8.61 13.88 4.47
C LEU A 190 -8.68 15.13 3.59
N LYS A 191 -9.65 16.03 3.82
CA LYS A 191 -9.71 17.34 3.15
C LYS A 191 -8.53 18.20 3.54
N LYS A 192 -8.16 18.23 4.83
CA LYS A 192 -6.96 18.92 5.31
C LYS A 192 -5.72 18.38 4.62
N CYS A 193 -5.52 17.06 4.58
CA CYS A 193 -4.39 16.43 3.88
C CYS A 193 -4.37 16.76 2.37
N LYS A 194 -5.53 16.71 1.69
CA LYS A 194 -5.63 17.07 0.26
C LYS A 194 -5.35 18.54 -0.01
N SER A 195 -5.70 19.42 0.93
CA SER A 195 -5.46 20.87 0.82
C SER A 195 -4.00 21.26 1.02
N MET A 196 -3.20 20.39 1.65
CA MET A 196 -1.77 20.62 1.92
C MET A 196 -0.88 20.52 0.66
N GLN A 197 -1.42 20.43 -0.56
CA GLN A 197 -0.70 20.47 -1.86
C GLN A 197 0.80 20.09 -1.79
N TYR A 198 1.11 18.79 -1.70
CA TYR A 198 2.49 18.24 -1.74
C TYR A 198 3.54 18.99 -0.89
N THR A 199 3.13 19.56 0.24
CA THR A 199 4.06 20.07 1.25
C THR A 199 4.71 18.88 1.96
N SER A 200 5.95 19.03 2.42
CA SER A 200 6.85 17.93 2.79
C SER A 200 6.23 16.86 3.71
N LEU A 201 6.85 15.67 3.74
CA LEU A 201 6.46 14.57 4.63
C LEU A 201 6.35 15.03 6.11
N ASP A 202 7.17 16.00 6.52
CA ASP A 202 7.11 16.61 7.86
C ASP A 202 5.78 17.31 8.14
N VAL A 203 5.25 18.06 7.17
CA VAL A 203 3.98 18.78 7.34
C VAL A 203 2.84 17.77 7.51
N LEU A 204 2.85 16.70 6.72
CA LEU A 204 1.90 15.61 6.85
C LEU A 204 2.05 14.89 8.20
N ASN A 205 3.28 14.60 8.62
CA ASN A 205 3.58 13.97 9.91
C ASN A 205 3.09 14.80 11.08
N ASN A 206 3.35 16.11 11.09
CA ASN A 206 2.85 17.01 12.13
C ASN A 206 1.31 17.05 12.19
N ALA A 207 0.65 17.05 11.03
CA ALA A 207 -0.81 17.02 10.98
C ALA A 207 -1.37 15.68 11.49
N MET A 208 -0.70 14.56 11.18
CA MET A 208 -1.07 13.24 11.70
C MET A 208 -0.87 13.14 13.21
N ASP A 209 0.23 13.67 13.74
CA ASP A 209 0.52 13.63 15.17
C ASP A 209 -0.52 14.42 15.97
N TYR A 210 -0.95 15.58 15.47
CA TYR A 210 -2.03 16.36 16.09
C TYR A 210 -3.38 15.61 16.09
N GLU A 211 -3.75 15.02 14.95
CA GLU A 211 -4.98 14.23 14.84
C GLU A 211 -4.95 13.00 15.76
N LEU A 212 -3.84 12.26 15.77
CA LEU A 212 -3.65 11.12 16.66
C LEU A 212 -3.71 11.52 18.13
N THR A 213 -3.08 12.63 18.53
CA THR A 213 -3.15 13.15 19.90
C THR A 213 -4.61 13.34 20.32
N SER A 214 -5.39 14.06 19.51
CA SER A 214 -6.82 14.27 19.76
C SER A 214 -7.61 12.96 19.86
N LEU A 215 -7.37 12.01 18.95
CA LEU A 215 -8.06 10.72 18.93
C LEU A 215 -7.73 9.86 20.15
N ILE A 216 -6.45 9.79 20.53
CA ILE A 216 -5.96 9.05 21.69
C ILE A 216 -6.53 9.64 22.98
N GLU A 217 -6.49 10.97 23.15
CA GLU A 217 -7.04 11.66 24.33
C GLU A 217 -8.55 11.44 24.47
N THR A 218 -9.27 11.44 23.35
CA THR A 218 -10.74 11.30 23.37
C THR A 218 -11.20 9.85 23.60
N ASN A 219 -10.44 8.85 23.13
CA ASN A 219 -10.88 7.45 23.12
C ASN A 219 -9.76 6.45 23.47
N LEU A 220 -9.01 6.73 24.55
CA LEU A 220 -7.86 5.92 24.96
C LEU A 220 -8.22 4.44 25.19
N GLU A 221 -9.41 4.14 25.71
CA GLU A 221 -9.86 2.77 25.99
C GLU A 221 -9.93 1.89 24.73
N ILE A 222 -10.33 2.45 23.58
CA ILE A 222 -10.39 1.72 22.31
C ILE A 222 -9.00 1.25 21.93
N PHE A 223 -8.03 2.16 22.00
CA PHE A 223 -6.64 1.89 21.67
C PHE A 223 -6.01 0.89 22.65
N GLN A 224 -6.20 1.07 23.96
CA GLN A 224 -5.71 0.14 24.99
C GLN A 224 -6.29 -1.26 24.87
N THR A 225 -7.57 -1.36 24.52
CA THR A 225 -8.18 -2.66 24.28
C THR A 225 -7.50 -3.31 23.07
N ALA A 226 -7.20 -2.53 22.01
CA ALA A 226 -6.70 -3.07 20.73
C ALA A 226 -5.29 -3.65 20.90
N LEU A 227 -4.50 -3.02 21.76
CA LEU A 227 -3.23 -3.53 22.27
C LEU A 227 -3.36 -4.86 23.01
N LYS A 228 -4.38 -5.01 23.87
CA LYS A 228 -4.49 -6.17 24.77
C LYS A 228 -4.90 -7.46 24.06
N ASN A 229 -5.67 -7.39 22.97
CA ASN A 229 -6.14 -8.60 22.31
C ASN A 229 -6.54 -8.39 20.85
N PRO A 230 -5.68 -8.72 19.87
CA PRO A 230 -5.98 -8.55 18.44
C PRO A 230 -7.19 -9.36 17.94
N LEU A 231 -7.54 -10.46 18.63
CA LEU A 231 -8.52 -11.44 18.18
C LEU A 231 -9.92 -11.27 18.81
N LEU A 232 -10.04 -10.58 19.97
CA LEU A 232 -11.32 -10.42 20.70
C LEU A 232 -12.34 -9.52 20.01
N TRP A 233 -11.92 -8.67 19.07
CA TRP A 233 -12.78 -7.68 18.40
C TRP A 233 -13.88 -8.29 17.56
N ARG A 234 -13.66 -9.52 17.06
CA ARG A 234 -14.73 -10.28 16.40
C ARG A 234 -15.94 -10.40 17.32
N LYS A 235 -15.77 -10.64 18.63
CA LYS A 235 -16.90 -10.76 19.58
C LYS A 235 -17.65 -9.46 19.84
N TYR A 236 -16.96 -8.31 19.84
CA TYR A 236 -17.57 -7.00 20.13
C TYR A 236 -18.53 -6.53 19.02
N TYR A 237 -18.36 -7.03 17.79
CA TYR A 237 -19.10 -6.55 16.63
C TYR A 237 -19.89 -7.64 15.89
N THR A 238 -19.72 -8.92 16.22
CA THR A 238 -20.58 -9.99 15.68
C THR A 238 -22.02 -9.95 16.20
N THR A 239 -22.32 -9.09 17.18
CA THR A 239 -23.66 -8.93 17.75
C THR A 239 -24.51 -7.87 17.06
N ASP A 240 -23.96 -7.05 16.15
CA ASP A 240 -24.75 -6.07 15.40
C ASP A 240 -24.38 -6.02 13.90
N VAL A 241 -25.42 -5.97 13.07
CA VAL A 241 -25.39 -6.33 11.65
C VAL A 241 -24.82 -5.17 10.81
N LYS A 242 -23.49 -5.05 10.70
CA LYS A 242 -22.82 -4.37 9.57
C LYS A 242 -21.52 -5.08 9.18
N THR A 243 -21.62 -5.99 8.22
CA THR A 243 -20.52 -6.83 7.68
C THR A 243 -19.43 -6.06 6.92
N SER A 244 -19.47 -4.73 6.81
CA SER A 244 -18.52 -3.93 6.02
C SER A 244 -17.39 -3.26 6.83
N THR A 245 -17.46 -3.23 8.17
CA THR A 245 -16.48 -2.51 9.01
C THR A 245 -15.40 -3.40 9.62
N TRP A 246 -15.56 -4.73 9.60
CA TRP A 246 -14.61 -5.66 10.24
C TRP A 246 -13.21 -5.58 9.61
N ILE A 247 -13.10 -5.37 8.30
CA ILE A 247 -11.80 -5.21 7.61
C ILE A 247 -11.09 -3.96 8.15
N ARG A 248 -11.82 -2.85 8.30
CA ARG A 248 -11.25 -1.61 8.85
C ARG A 248 -10.77 -1.80 10.28
N MET A 249 -11.53 -2.55 11.09
CA MET A 249 -11.16 -2.86 12.47
C MET A 249 -9.95 -3.80 12.55
N HIS A 250 -9.88 -4.78 11.64
CA HIS A 250 -8.72 -5.65 11.51
C HIS A 250 -7.46 -4.82 11.18
N ASP A 251 -7.52 -3.97 10.16
CA ASP A 251 -6.42 -3.07 9.80
C ASP A 251 -5.99 -2.19 10.99
N PHE A 252 -6.97 -1.62 11.71
CA PHE A 252 -6.72 -0.81 12.91
C PHE A 252 -5.95 -1.58 13.98
N CYS A 253 -6.42 -2.78 14.34
CA CYS A 253 -5.77 -3.60 15.37
C CYS A 253 -4.38 -4.07 14.93
N MET A 254 -4.24 -4.47 13.66
CA MET A 254 -2.96 -4.92 13.10
C MET A 254 -1.92 -3.80 13.12
N VAL A 255 -2.30 -2.59 12.71
CA VAL A 255 -1.40 -1.43 12.74
C VAL A 255 -0.96 -1.08 14.16
N ILE A 256 -1.85 -1.18 15.16
CA ILE A 256 -1.47 -0.95 16.55
C ILE A 256 -0.41 -1.95 17.03
N GLN A 257 -0.56 -3.23 16.68
CA GLN A 257 0.44 -4.24 17.05
C GLN A 257 1.78 -3.99 16.35
N ILE A 258 1.74 -3.65 15.07
CA ILE A 258 2.96 -3.32 14.32
C ILE A 258 3.62 -2.07 14.89
N ILE A 259 2.87 -1.03 15.24
CA ILE A 259 3.42 0.17 15.90
C ILE A 259 4.09 -0.22 17.21
N LYS A 260 3.49 -1.10 18.02
CA LYS A 260 4.09 -1.60 19.25
C LYS A 260 5.43 -2.30 18.99
N GLU A 261 5.52 -3.15 17.97
CA GLU A 261 6.78 -3.79 17.59
C GLU A 261 7.80 -2.78 17.06
N PHE A 262 7.34 -1.87 16.19
CA PHE A 262 8.14 -0.84 15.54
C PHE A 262 8.85 0.06 16.57
N VAL A 263 8.14 0.55 17.59
CA VAL A 263 8.73 1.44 18.61
C VAL A 263 9.81 0.74 19.47
N HIS A 264 9.79 -0.59 19.55
CA HIS A 264 10.80 -1.38 20.27
C HIS A 264 11.97 -1.83 19.37
N HIS A 265 11.90 -1.60 18.07
CA HIS A 265 12.95 -2.02 17.14
C HIS A 265 14.25 -1.23 17.39
N GLU A 266 15.39 -1.90 17.35
CA GLU A 266 16.70 -1.31 17.68
C GLU A 266 17.02 -0.10 16.79
N THR A 267 16.99 -0.29 15.47
CA THR A 267 17.27 0.79 14.51
C THR A 267 16.30 1.98 14.63
N VAL A 268 15.03 1.72 14.97
CA VAL A 268 14.03 2.79 15.19
C VAL A 268 14.42 3.65 16.39
N ASN A 269 14.89 3.03 17.47
CA ASN A 269 15.36 3.71 18.66
C ASN A 269 16.66 4.48 18.42
N THR A 270 17.62 3.87 17.71
CA THR A 270 18.90 4.50 17.34
C THR A 270 18.68 5.75 16.48
N LEU A 271 17.76 5.68 15.52
CA LEU A 271 17.44 6.79 14.62
C LEU A 271 16.40 7.76 15.21
N HIS A 272 15.87 7.47 16.39
CA HIS A 272 14.85 8.27 17.07
C HIS A 272 13.60 8.58 16.21
N LEU A 273 13.13 7.61 15.42
CA LEU A 273 12.05 7.83 14.44
C LEU A 273 10.66 8.06 15.07
N CYS A 274 10.49 7.74 16.35
CA CYS A 274 9.24 7.93 17.10
C CYS A 274 9.26 9.17 18.01
N ASN A 275 10.18 10.11 17.78
CA ASN A 275 10.23 11.38 18.51
C ASN A 275 9.04 12.30 18.17
N GLY A 276 8.83 13.32 19.01
CA GLY A 276 7.81 14.35 18.80
C GLY A 276 6.73 14.37 19.89
N VAL A 277 5.56 14.93 19.58
CA VAL A 277 4.47 15.16 20.55
C VAL A 277 3.97 13.87 21.19
N LEU A 278 3.97 12.77 20.42
CA LEU A 278 3.50 11.46 20.87
C LEU A 278 4.62 10.55 21.39
N GLN A 279 5.86 11.03 21.53
CA GLN A 279 6.99 10.21 21.97
C GLN A 279 6.74 9.49 23.30
N SER A 280 6.20 10.19 24.30
CA SER A 280 5.89 9.61 25.61
C SER A 280 4.82 8.52 25.51
N PHE A 281 3.84 8.70 24.63
CA PHE A 281 2.82 7.72 24.34
C PHE A 281 3.40 6.48 23.66
N TRP A 282 4.19 6.66 22.60
CA TRP A 282 4.85 5.56 21.90
C TRP A 282 5.79 4.77 22.81
N SER A 283 6.52 5.46 23.69
CA SER A 283 7.43 4.84 24.67
C SER A 283 6.70 4.08 25.78
N SER A 284 5.38 4.26 25.92
CA SER A 284 4.57 3.58 26.94
C SER A 284 3.91 2.29 26.44
N LEU A 285 3.98 2.02 25.13
CA LEU A 285 3.47 0.80 24.50
C LEU A 285 4.30 -0.42 24.88
#